data_AF-A0A1Q9RZQ3-F1
#
_entry.id   AF-A0A1Q9RZQ3-F1
#
_cell.length_a   1.000
_cell.length_b   1.000
_cell.length_c   1.000
_cell.angle_alpha   90.00
_cell.angle_beta   90.00
_cell.angle_gamma   90.00
#
_symmetry.space_group_name_H-M   'P 1'
#
loop_
_entity.id
_entity.type
_entity.pdbx_description
1 polymer ?
#
loop_
_entity_poly.entity_id
_entity_poly.type
_entity_poly.pdbx_seq_one_letter_code
_entity_poly.pdbx_strand_id
1 'polypeptide(L)'
;MIVDEGLTARGFWGPRQESPDLIADRLVAFLTGLDGVVGESLPWSSHSLPGTLLTEPTNARQVLSEAFRENTDAPHLGVSQAYDAGGTRVSQISITMIVGGYSDNPRIKNGVVVRWYGADPEALAGPILRRLASAWDPDWAQVTSTSLMSALADVQPVGKRNPHVGHLTYLPQERAQVLPDGLEGHLLRLESGGVVIGSGEGGGLLSVEEAGELARSLKPSEAFAATRPLVARSEPPAGCGGQASGGDGVVRAVLIKPGDGIATLETGDVDPPGLDAAADALRPIVDRTLDWTRALEAQTELGRNAHVGKIVLEVG
;
A
#
# COMPACT_ATOMS: atom_id res chain seq x y z
N MET A 1 -12.00 4.39 -29.94
CA MET A 1 -12.41 4.94 -28.63
C MET A 1 -11.19 4.83 -27.74
N ILE A 2 -10.44 5.93 -27.59
CA ILE A 2 -9.30 5.97 -26.67
C ILE A 2 -9.93 6.03 -25.29
N VAL A 3 -9.80 4.97 -24.50
CA VAL A 3 -10.20 5.02 -23.09
C VAL A 3 -9.27 6.02 -22.45
N ASP A 4 -9.84 7.07 -21.85
CA ASP A 4 -9.10 8.07 -21.09
C ASP A 4 -8.37 7.35 -19.95
N GLU A 5 -7.09 7.07 -20.15
CA GLU A 5 -6.32 6.24 -19.26
C GLU A 5 -5.84 7.07 -18.07
N GLY A 6 -6.45 6.84 -16.91
CA GLY A 6 -6.04 7.47 -15.66
C GLY A 6 -4.65 7.01 -15.21
N LEU A 7 -3.92 7.93 -14.58
CA LEU A 7 -2.66 7.61 -13.93
C LEU A 7 -2.91 7.16 -12.49
N THR A 8 -1.98 6.37 -11.97
CA THR A 8 -2.03 5.84 -10.61
C THR A 8 -0.69 6.03 -9.93
N ALA A 9 -0.66 6.76 -8.82
CA ALA A 9 0.44 6.82 -7.89
C ALA A 9 0.22 5.78 -6.80
N ARG A 10 1.23 4.97 -6.49
CA ARG A 10 1.14 3.94 -5.46
C ARG A 10 2.41 3.94 -4.63
N GLY A 11 2.26 4.03 -3.32
CA GLY A 11 3.36 3.85 -2.36
C GLY A 11 3.08 2.68 -1.45
N PHE A 12 4.13 1.92 -1.14
CA PHE A 12 4.04 0.73 -0.32
C PHE A 12 5.08 0.78 0.79
N TRP A 13 4.71 0.24 1.94
CA TRP A 13 5.63 0.03 3.03
C TRP A 13 5.38 -1.30 3.75
N GLY A 14 6.38 -1.71 4.51
CA GLY A 14 6.31 -2.89 5.35
C GLY A 14 5.33 -2.78 6.52
N PRO A 15 5.35 -3.77 7.41
CA PRO A 15 4.56 -3.77 8.63
C PRO A 15 4.82 -2.50 9.45
N ARG A 16 3.76 -1.79 9.82
CA ARG A 16 3.80 -0.55 10.60
C ARG A 16 2.54 -0.47 11.44
N GLN A 17 2.68 -0.68 12.75
CA GLN A 17 1.55 -0.52 13.67
C GLN A 17 1.31 0.97 13.88
N GLU A 18 0.12 1.45 13.52
CA GLU A 18 -0.25 2.86 13.57
C GLU A 18 -1.62 2.98 14.24
N SER A 19 -1.80 4.02 15.06
CA SER A 19 -3.09 4.30 15.69
C SER A 19 -4.07 4.96 14.70
N PRO A 20 -5.39 4.81 14.89
CA PRO A 20 -6.39 5.49 14.06
C PRO A 20 -6.18 7.01 14.02
N ASP A 21 -5.84 7.63 15.15
CA ASP A 21 -5.58 9.07 15.25
C ASP A 21 -4.38 9.50 14.40
N LEU A 22 -3.28 8.76 14.46
CA LEU A 22 -2.08 9.08 13.67
C LEU A 22 -2.36 8.98 12.16
N ILE A 23 -3.09 7.95 11.75
CA ILE A 23 -3.48 7.76 10.35
C ILE A 23 -4.43 8.87 9.91
N ALA A 24 -5.39 9.27 10.76
CA ALA A 24 -6.35 10.32 10.46
C ALA A 24 -5.66 11.67 10.25
N ASP A 25 -4.74 12.04 11.14
CA ASP A 25 -3.98 13.28 11.04
C ASP A 25 -3.12 13.30 9.75
N ARG A 26 -2.49 12.17 9.40
CA ARG A 26 -1.74 12.02 8.13
C ARG A 26 -2.66 12.08 6.91
N LEU A 27 -3.83 11.45 6.96
CA LEU A 27 -4.80 11.47 5.89
C LEU A 27 -5.26 12.91 5.63
N VAL A 28 -5.72 13.64 6.65
CA VAL A 28 -6.16 15.04 6.50
C VAL A 28 -5.06 15.89 5.88
N ALA A 29 -3.83 15.80 6.41
CA ALA A 29 -2.70 16.52 5.84
C ALA A 29 -2.48 16.12 4.37
N PHE A 30 -2.52 14.83 4.05
CA PHE A 30 -2.36 14.33 2.69
C PHE A 30 -3.42 14.90 1.74
N LEU A 31 -4.71 14.84 2.11
CA LEU A 31 -5.83 15.37 1.32
C LEU A 31 -5.69 16.88 1.08
N THR A 32 -5.44 17.68 2.12
CA THR A 32 -5.23 19.13 1.97
C THR A 32 -4.05 19.46 1.06
N GLY A 33 -2.99 18.65 1.09
CA GLY A 33 -1.88 18.87 0.18
C GLY A 33 -2.15 18.40 -1.25
N LEU A 34 -3.01 17.40 -1.46
CA LEU A 34 -3.50 17.05 -2.79
C LEU A 34 -4.36 18.17 -3.37
N ASP A 35 -5.23 18.80 -2.57
CA ASP A 35 -5.97 20.00 -2.99
C ASP A 35 -5.02 21.10 -3.47
N GLY A 36 -3.91 21.32 -2.76
CA GLY A 36 -2.87 22.28 -3.18
C GLY A 36 -2.17 21.89 -4.48
N VAL A 37 -1.91 20.59 -4.70
CA VAL A 37 -1.30 20.07 -5.94
C VAL A 37 -2.25 20.21 -7.13
N VAL A 38 -3.54 19.87 -6.93
CA VAL A 38 -4.57 20.03 -7.94
C VAL A 38 -4.88 21.52 -8.17
N GLY A 39 -4.68 22.36 -7.16
CA GLY A 39 -4.97 23.80 -7.21
C GLY A 39 -6.44 24.14 -7.03
N GLU A 40 -7.22 23.23 -6.43
CA GLU A 40 -8.61 23.46 -6.03
C GLU A 40 -8.93 22.62 -4.78
N SER A 41 -9.90 23.05 -3.98
CA SER A 41 -10.37 22.22 -2.86
C SER A 41 -11.33 21.15 -3.36
N LEU A 42 -11.05 19.89 -3.01
CA LEU A 42 -11.81 18.75 -3.48
C LEU A 42 -12.75 18.24 -2.38
N PRO A 43 -14.00 17.88 -2.71
CA PRO A 43 -14.97 17.39 -1.75
C PRO A 43 -14.72 15.92 -1.40
N TRP A 44 -13.60 15.63 -0.74
CA TRP A 44 -13.21 14.27 -0.33
C TRP A 44 -14.27 13.61 0.55
N SER A 45 -14.73 12.43 0.14
CA SER A 45 -15.76 11.69 0.84
C SER A 45 -15.37 10.22 1.05
N SER A 46 -15.89 9.62 2.12
CA SER A 46 -15.81 8.18 2.38
C SER A 46 -17.18 7.57 2.14
N HIS A 47 -17.21 6.33 1.64
CA HIS A 47 -18.44 5.54 1.58
C HIS A 47 -19.05 5.26 2.97
N SER A 48 -18.21 5.19 4.02
CA SER A 48 -18.65 4.97 5.39
C SER A 48 -19.31 6.21 6.01
N LEU A 49 -19.04 7.40 5.46
CA LEU A 49 -19.58 8.67 5.96
C LEU A 49 -20.02 9.58 4.80
N PRO A 50 -21.12 9.22 4.10
CA PRO A 50 -21.55 9.95 2.90
C PRO A 50 -21.97 11.39 3.22
N GLY A 51 -21.64 12.32 2.33
CA GLY A 51 -22.00 13.73 2.45
C GLY A 51 -21.16 14.53 3.45
N THR A 52 -20.14 13.91 4.04
CA THR A 52 -19.27 14.54 5.03
C THR A 52 -17.85 14.69 4.47
N LEU A 53 -17.25 15.88 4.65
CA LEU A 53 -15.90 16.17 4.17
C LEU A 53 -14.85 15.50 5.05
N LEU A 54 -13.97 14.71 4.45
CA LEU A 54 -12.85 14.05 5.13
C LEU A 54 -11.67 14.97 5.44
N THR A 55 -11.63 16.16 4.84
CA THR A 55 -10.63 17.18 5.16
C THR A 55 -10.83 17.77 6.56
N GLU A 56 -12.00 17.55 7.18
CA GLU A 56 -12.25 17.89 8.57
C GLU A 56 -11.69 16.81 9.51
N PRO A 57 -10.79 17.17 10.46
CA PRO A 57 -10.10 16.20 11.32
C PRO A 57 -11.01 15.27 12.12
N THR A 58 -12.15 15.78 12.61
CA THR A 58 -13.10 14.98 13.40
C THR A 58 -13.71 13.85 12.56
N ASN A 59 -13.97 14.11 11.29
CA ASN A 59 -14.62 13.16 10.39
C ASN A 59 -13.65 12.06 9.97
N ALA A 60 -12.40 12.43 9.63
CA ALA A 60 -11.35 11.45 9.33
C ALA A 60 -11.07 10.52 10.52
N ARG A 61 -10.99 11.08 11.74
CA ARG A 61 -10.80 10.29 12.98
C ARG A 61 -11.96 9.35 13.25
N GLN A 62 -13.19 9.81 13.04
CA GLN A 62 -14.37 8.96 13.19
C GLN A 62 -14.31 7.76 12.24
N VAL A 63 -14.13 8.01 10.94
CA VAL A 63 -14.08 6.96 9.90
C VAL A 63 -13.01 5.91 10.21
N LEU A 64 -11.80 6.35 10.57
CA LEU A 64 -10.72 5.43 10.87
C LEU A 64 -10.91 4.69 12.21
N SER A 65 -11.40 5.38 13.24
CA SER A 65 -11.67 4.73 14.54
C SER A 65 -12.74 3.65 14.42
N GLU A 66 -13.79 3.91 13.65
CA GLU A 66 -14.85 2.93 13.35
C GLU A 66 -14.29 1.73 12.59
N ALA A 67 -13.52 1.97 11.52
CA ALA A 67 -12.89 0.90 10.74
C ALA A 67 -11.96 -0.01 11.59
N PHE A 68 -11.17 0.57 12.48
CA PHE A 68 -10.30 -0.21 13.38
C PHE A 68 -11.10 -0.97 14.44
N ARG A 69 -12.17 -0.38 14.96
CA ARG A 69 -13.06 -1.03 15.93
C ARG A 69 -13.80 -2.21 15.32
N GLU A 70 -14.15 -2.14 14.03
CA GLU A 70 -14.81 -3.22 13.29
C GLU A 70 -13.86 -4.35 12.90
N ASN A 71 -12.54 -4.08 12.79
CA ASN A 71 -11.54 -5.11 12.52
C ASN A 71 -11.12 -5.89 13.79
N THR A 72 -12.05 -6.67 14.35
CA THR A 72 -11.79 -7.50 15.56
C THR A 72 -11.07 -8.81 15.25
N ASP A 73 -11.33 -9.39 14.08
CA ASP A 73 -10.92 -10.77 13.78
C ASP A 73 -9.46 -10.83 13.33
N ALA A 74 -8.95 -9.76 12.70
CA ALA A 74 -7.60 -9.71 12.19
C ALA A 74 -6.95 -8.30 12.33
N PRO A 75 -6.85 -7.75 13.56
CA PRO A 75 -6.32 -6.41 13.80
C PRO A 75 -4.87 -6.23 13.29
N HIS A 76 -4.11 -7.32 13.28
CA HIS A 76 -2.74 -7.37 12.77
C HIS A 76 -2.61 -7.14 11.25
N LEU A 77 -3.72 -7.21 10.50
CA LEU A 77 -3.77 -6.93 9.07
C LEU A 77 -4.01 -5.44 8.76
N GLY A 78 -4.38 -4.63 9.76
CA GLY A 78 -4.72 -3.22 9.56
C GLY A 78 -6.12 -3.02 8.98
N VAL A 79 -6.41 -1.84 8.45
CA VAL A 79 -7.71 -1.52 7.84
C VAL A 79 -7.56 -1.11 6.38
N SER A 80 -8.58 -1.43 5.58
CA SER A 80 -8.70 -0.99 4.19
C SER A 80 -9.73 0.13 4.10
N GLN A 81 -9.39 1.23 3.43
CA GLN A 81 -10.27 2.38 3.26
C GLN A 81 -10.21 2.93 1.83
N ALA A 82 -11.32 3.47 1.36
CA ALA A 82 -11.43 4.10 0.06
C ALA A 82 -12.12 5.47 0.16
N TYR A 83 -11.59 6.43 -0.59
CA TYR A 83 -12.05 7.81 -0.62
C TYR A 83 -12.08 8.32 -2.06
N ASP A 84 -13.07 9.14 -2.38
CA ASP A 84 -13.26 9.68 -3.72
C ASP A 84 -13.55 11.18 -3.67
N ALA A 85 -13.10 11.88 -4.71
CA ALA A 85 -13.46 13.25 -4.99
C ALA A 85 -13.45 13.52 -6.51
N GLY A 86 -14.00 14.66 -6.89
CA GLY A 86 -13.96 15.18 -8.25
C GLY A 86 -14.05 16.69 -8.23
N GLY A 87 -13.43 17.33 -9.21
CA GLY A 87 -13.33 18.77 -9.33
C GLY A 87 -13.35 19.24 -10.78
N THR A 88 -12.98 20.49 -10.99
CA THR A 88 -12.95 21.11 -12.31
C THR A 88 -11.69 20.73 -13.10
N ARG A 89 -10.55 20.55 -12.43
CA ARG A 89 -9.27 20.22 -13.06
C ARG A 89 -9.03 18.71 -13.13
N VAL A 90 -9.63 17.96 -12.21
CA VAL A 90 -9.53 16.51 -12.11
C VAL A 90 -10.95 15.96 -12.08
N SER A 91 -11.35 15.27 -13.15
CA SER A 91 -12.72 14.77 -13.29
C SER A 91 -13.06 13.73 -12.24
N GLN A 92 -12.07 12.94 -11.83
CA GLN A 92 -12.17 11.98 -10.75
C GLN A 92 -10.79 11.74 -10.14
N ILE A 93 -10.73 11.68 -8.82
CA ILE A 93 -9.58 11.20 -8.07
C ILE A 93 -10.06 10.30 -6.94
N SER A 94 -9.39 9.15 -6.79
CA SER A 94 -9.69 8.18 -5.75
C SER A 94 -8.44 7.78 -5.00
N ILE A 95 -8.61 7.46 -3.73
CA ILE A 95 -7.58 6.97 -2.84
C ILE A 95 -8.05 5.64 -2.28
N THR A 96 -7.22 4.61 -2.40
CA THR A 96 -7.37 3.36 -1.67
C THR A 96 -6.17 3.19 -0.77
N MET A 97 -6.39 2.84 0.49
CA MET A 97 -5.30 2.64 1.43
C MET A 97 -5.50 1.38 2.27
N ILE A 98 -4.37 0.73 2.58
CA ILE A 98 -4.26 -0.34 3.56
C ILE A 98 -3.23 0.13 4.59
N VAL A 99 -3.63 0.27 5.85
CA VAL A 99 -2.84 0.99 6.87
C VAL A 99 -2.95 0.32 8.23
N GLY A 100 -1.92 0.51 9.07
CA GLY A 100 -1.87 -0.04 10.43
C GLY A 100 -1.61 -1.54 10.54
N GLY A 101 -1.36 -2.24 9.42
CA GLY A 101 -1.02 -3.66 9.42
C GLY A 101 0.40 -3.89 9.94
N TYR A 102 0.57 -4.83 10.87
CA TYR A 102 1.85 -5.13 11.53
C TYR A 102 2.22 -6.63 11.49
N SER A 103 1.59 -7.40 10.59
CA SER A 103 1.91 -8.81 10.37
C SER A 103 3.29 -9.05 9.74
N ASP A 104 4.02 -10.04 10.24
CA ASP A 104 5.27 -10.53 9.61
C ASP A 104 5.04 -11.25 8.27
N ASN A 105 3.78 -11.55 7.92
CA ASN A 105 3.45 -12.24 6.68
C ASN A 105 3.86 -11.39 5.46
N PRO A 106 4.77 -11.88 4.60
CA PRO A 106 5.30 -11.15 3.44
C PRO A 106 4.22 -10.75 2.40
N ARG A 107 3.01 -11.28 2.50
CA ARG A 107 1.88 -10.95 1.62
C ARG A 107 1.10 -9.72 2.06
N ILE A 108 1.15 -9.36 3.34
CA ILE A 108 0.44 -8.19 3.88
C ILE A 108 1.25 -6.94 3.55
N LYS A 109 0.65 -5.94 2.93
CA LYS A 109 1.36 -4.71 2.58
C LYS A 109 0.51 -3.54 3.01
N ASN A 110 1.12 -2.61 3.74
CA ASN A 110 0.53 -1.30 3.86
C ASN A 110 0.83 -0.52 2.58
N GLY A 111 -0.06 0.38 2.22
CA GLY A 111 0.10 1.19 1.03
C GLY A 111 -1.00 2.22 0.84
N VAL A 112 -0.68 3.21 0.03
CA VAL A 112 -1.66 4.18 -0.50
C VAL A 112 -1.59 4.12 -2.01
N VAL A 113 -2.75 4.06 -2.64
CA VAL A 113 -2.94 4.13 -4.08
C VAL A 113 -3.83 5.32 -4.37
N VAL A 114 -3.33 6.26 -5.17
CA VAL A 114 -4.08 7.41 -5.67
C VAL A 114 -4.25 7.25 -7.16
N ARG A 115 -5.48 7.25 -7.64
CA ARG A 115 -5.80 7.20 -9.07
C ARG A 115 -6.50 8.47 -9.48
N TRP A 116 -6.15 9.05 -10.62
CA TRP A 116 -6.80 10.25 -11.11
C TRP A 116 -6.99 10.25 -12.63
N TYR A 117 -7.99 11.02 -13.06
CA TYR A 117 -8.39 11.26 -14.43
C TYR A 117 -8.58 12.77 -14.65
N GLY A 118 -8.31 13.27 -15.86
CA GLY A 118 -8.45 14.71 -16.14
C GLY A 118 -7.80 15.14 -17.45
N ALA A 119 -7.82 16.44 -17.72
CA ALA A 119 -7.33 16.99 -18.99
C ALA A 119 -5.79 16.93 -19.16
N ASP A 120 -5.05 16.92 -18.04
CA ASP A 120 -3.58 16.83 -18.02
C ASP A 120 -3.13 15.99 -16.80
N PRO A 121 -3.36 14.66 -16.82
CA PRO A 121 -2.95 13.79 -15.72
C PRO A 121 -1.42 13.75 -15.58
N GLU A 122 -0.75 13.92 -16.72
CA GLU A 122 0.63 14.37 -16.98
C GLU A 122 1.28 15.19 -15.87
N ALA A 123 0.86 16.46 -15.85
CA ALA A 123 1.40 17.49 -15.00
C ALA A 123 1.25 17.22 -13.50
N LEU A 124 0.29 16.37 -13.10
CA LEU A 124 0.03 16.05 -11.70
C LEU A 124 0.88 14.88 -11.18
N ALA A 125 1.45 14.05 -12.05
CA ALA A 125 2.16 12.82 -11.68
C ALA A 125 3.30 13.05 -10.68
N GLY A 126 4.26 13.93 -11.02
CA GLY A 126 5.40 14.24 -10.15
C GLY A 126 5.00 14.91 -8.82
N PRO A 127 4.17 15.97 -8.84
CA PRO A 127 3.62 16.58 -7.63
C PRO A 127 2.87 15.61 -6.72
N ILE A 128 1.96 14.78 -7.25
CA ILE A 128 1.21 13.77 -6.46
C ILE A 128 2.16 12.75 -5.85
N LEU A 129 3.12 12.21 -6.63
CA LEU A 129 4.09 11.23 -6.12
C LEU A 129 4.92 11.79 -4.96
N ARG A 130 5.40 13.03 -5.09
CA ARG A 130 6.16 13.71 -4.02
C ARG A 130 5.28 13.96 -2.80
N ARG A 131 4.01 14.33 -3.00
CA ARG A 131 3.07 14.51 -1.89
C ARG A 131 2.82 13.21 -1.14
N LEU A 132 2.64 12.11 -1.88
CA LEU A 132 2.48 10.78 -1.31
C LEU A 132 3.72 10.38 -0.51
N ALA A 133 4.91 10.53 -1.10
CA ALA A 133 6.17 10.20 -0.44
C ALA A 133 6.36 10.98 0.87
N SER A 134 6.09 12.29 0.85
CA SER A 134 6.23 13.15 2.03
C SER A 134 5.22 12.86 3.13
N ALA A 135 3.99 12.44 2.79
CA ALA A 135 2.93 12.24 3.78
C ALA A 135 2.99 10.85 4.44
N TRP A 136 3.40 9.83 3.68
CA TRP A 136 3.30 8.42 4.10
C TRP A 136 4.65 7.76 4.38
N ASP A 137 5.75 8.38 3.94
CA ASP A 137 7.11 7.82 4.06
C ASP A 137 7.16 6.34 3.61
N PRO A 138 6.82 6.05 2.34
CA PRO A 138 6.78 4.68 1.85
C PRO A 138 8.21 4.15 1.61
N ASP A 139 8.38 2.83 1.72
CA ASP A 139 9.66 2.16 1.40
C ASP A 139 10.03 2.30 -0.08
N TRP A 140 9.02 2.55 -0.92
CA TRP A 140 9.12 2.97 -2.31
C TRP A 140 7.74 3.39 -2.83
N ALA A 141 7.70 4.21 -3.88
CA ALA A 141 6.47 4.56 -4.57
C ALA A 141 6.68 4.72 -6.07
N GLN A 142 5.61 4.74 -6.87
CA GLN A 142 5.70 4.97 -8.30
C GLN A 142 4.42 5.58 -8.86
N VAL A 143 4.54 6.24 -10.01
CA VAL A 143 3.41 6.56 -10.90
C VAL A 143 3.38 5.56 -12.05
N THR A 144 2.22 5.04 -12.40
CA THR A 144 2.03 4.06 -13.47
C THR A 144 0.67 4.25 -14.15
N SER A 145 0.49 3.59 -15.28
CA SER A 145 -0.80 3.39 -15.93
C SER A 145 -1.13 1.89 -16.02
N THR A 146 -2.33 1.53 -16.50
CA THR A 146 -2.72 0.14 -16.75
C THR A 146 -1.94 -0.45 -17.94
N SER A 147 -1.77 0.35 -18.99
CA SER A 147 -1.01 0.02 -20.19
C SER A 147 0.46 -0.23 -19.87
N LEU A 148 1.10 0.63 -19.06
CA LEU A 148 2.48 0.43 -18.62
C LEU A 148 2.62 -0.86 -17.79
N MET A 149 1.74 -1.08 -16.82
CA MET A 149 1.77 -2.31 -16.02
C MET A 149 1.61 -3.57 -16.88
N SER A 150 0.70 -3.53 -17.85
CA SER A 150 0.47 -4.65 -18.77
C SER A 150 1.69 -4.89 -19.66
N ALA A 151 2.31 -3.84 -20.18
CA ALA A 151 3.47 -3.95 -21.05
C ALA A 151 4.72 -4.45 -20.31
N LEU A 152 4.84 -4.15 -19.01
CA LEU A 152 6.00 -4.54 -18.19
C LEU A 152 5.77 -5.82 -17.37
N ALA A 153 4.65 -6.53 -17.56
CA ALA A 153 4.30 -7.69 -16.75
C ALA A 153 5.37 -8.80 -16.75
N ASP A 154 6.02 -9.05 -17.89
CA ASP A 154 7.08 -10.06 -18.02
C ASP A 154 8.38 -9.66 -17.34
N VAL A 155 8.69 -8.36 -17.31
CA VAL A 155 9.93 -7.83 -16.72
C VAL A 155 9.78 -7.66 -15.21
N GLN A 156 8.60 -7.22 -14.77
CA GLN A 156 8.24 -6.83 -13.41
C GLN A 156 7.01 -7.63 -12.93
N PRO A 157 7.16 -8.94 -12.68
CA PRO A 157 6.04 -9.80 -12.33
C PRO A 157 5.40 -9.38 -11.00
N VAL A 158 4.08 -9.49 -10.95
CA VAL A 158 3.29 -9.21 -9.75
C VAL A 158 3.66 -10.18 -8.63
N GLY A 159 3.63 -9.71 -7.38
CA GLY A 159 3.63 -10.56 -6.18
C GLY A 159 4.83 -10.39 -5.25
N LYS A 160 5.95 -9.85 -5.73
CA LYS A 160 7.10 -9.53 -4.85
C LYS A 160 6.91 -8.16 -4.16
N ARG A 161 7.60 -7.94 -3.04
CA ARG A 161 7.66 -6.64 -2.31
C ARG A 161 8.75 -5.71 -2.86
N ASN A 162 9.19 -5.96 -4.08
CA ASN A 162 10.28 -5.20 -4.68
C ASN A 162 9.70 -3.88 -5.20
N PRO A 163 10.50 -2.80 -5.19
CA PRO A 163 10.19 -1.63 -5.99
C PRO A 163 10.00 -2.03 -7.45
N HIS A 164 9.07 -1.36 -8.11
CA HIS A 164 8.85 -1.48 -9.55
C HIS A 164 9.15 -0.12 -10.17
N VAL A 165 9.70 -0.14 -11.38
CA VAL A 165 9.86 1.01 -12.23
C VAL A 165 8.51 1.33 -12.87
N GLY A 166 7.94 2.48 -12.53
CA GLY A 166 6.80 3.08 -13.20
C GLY A 166 7.23 4.18 -14.18
N HIS A 167 6.28 5.00 -14.63
CA HIS A 167 6.56 6.26 -15.33
C HIS A 167 7.46 7.17 -14.49
N LEU A 168 7.20 7.21 -13.18
CA LEU A 168 8.05 7.84 -12.16
C LEU A 168 8.22 6.85 -11.02
N THR A 169 9.39 6.80 -10.39
CA THR A 169 9.65 5.91 -9.26
C THR A 169 10.36 6.64 -8.14
N TYR A 170 9.74 6.73 -6.97
CA TYR A 170 10.33 7.26 -5.76
C TYR A 170 11.05 6.17 -4.97
N LEU A 171 12.27 6.48 -4.54
CA LEU A 171 13.03 5.69 -3.58
C LEU A 171 13.47 6.57 -2.39
N PRO A 172 13.34 6.09 -1.15
CA PRO A 172 13.88 6.78 0.02
C PRO A 172 15.41 6.84 -0.02
N GLN A 173 15.98 7.68 0.82
CA GLN A 173 17.42 7.95 0.87
C GLN A 173 18.27 6.67 0.97
N GLU A 174 17.86 5.71 1.81
CA GLU A 174 18.66 4.50 2.02
C GLU A 174 18.77 3.65 0.75
N ARG A 175 17.71 3.61 -0.07
CA ARG A 175 17.71 2.91 -1.36
C ARG A 175 18.41 3.73 -2.45
N ALA A 176 18.27 5.05 -2.40
CA ALA A 176 18.89 5.95 -3.37
C ALA A 176 20.43 5.88 -3.34
N GLN A 177 21.03 5.65 -2.17
CA GLN A 177 22.48 5.55 -1.98
C GLN A 177 23.13 4.33 -2.65
N VAL A 178 22.35 3.29 -2.93
CA VAL A 178 22.81 2.03 -3.54
C VAL A 178 22.31 1.87 -4.98
N LEU A 179 21.87 2.97 -5.60
CA LEU A 179 21.60 2.99 -7.04
C LEU A 179 22.89 2.84 -7.83
N PRO A 180 22.86 2.15 -8.99
CA PRO A 180 24.02 2.09 -9.87
C PRO A 180 24.30 3.47 -10.49
N ASP A 181 25.56 3.71 -10.82
CA ASP A 181 26.01 4.92 -11.54
C ASP A 181 25.37 5.00 -12.95
N GLY A 182 25.37 6.19 -13.55
CA GLY A 182 24.89 6.41 -14.92
C GLY A 182 23.40 6.70 -15.03
N LEU A 183 22.73 6.92 -13.91
CA LEU A 183 21.31 7.27 -13.84
C LEU A 183 21.07 8.77 -13.66
N GLU A 184 22.12 9.59 -13.53
CA GLU A 184 22.05 10.99 -13.11
C GLU A 184 21.08 11.80 -13.97
N GLY A 185 21.05 11.56 -15.28
CA GLY A 185 20.14 12.22 -16.23
C GLY A 185 18.67 11.87 -16.04
N HIS A 186 18.33 10.85 -15.23
CA HIS A 186 16.97 10.40 -14.94
C HIS A 186 16.54 10.70 -13.49
N LEU A 187 17.42 11.26 -12.65
CA LEU A 187 17.18 11.43 -11.21
C LEU A 187 16.81 12.86 -10.86
N LEU A 188 15.70 13.02 -10.13
CA LEU A 188 15.39 14.21 -9.36
C LEU A 188 15.65 13.92 -7.87
N ARG A 189 16.64 14.58 -7.28
CA ARG A 189 16.91 14.49 -5.83
C ARG A 189 15.91 15.35 -5.06
N LEU A 190 15.39 14.80 -3.97
CA LEU A 190 14.49 15.49 -3.05
C LEU A 190 15.25 16.00 -1.83
N GLU A 191 14.71 17.01 -1.16
CA GLU A 191 15.28 17.57 0.07
C GLU A 191 15.34 16.55 1.21
N SER A 192 14.45 15.55 1.20
CA SER A 192 14.46 14.42 2.15
C SER A 192 15.63 13.45 1.96
N GLY A 193 16.46 13.64 0.94
CA GLY A 193 17.53 12.72 0.54
C GLY A 193 17.07 11.55 -0.32
N GLY A 194 15.76 11.35 -0.48
CA GLY A 194 15.21 10.41 -1.47
C GLY A 194 15.36 10.91 -2.91
N VAL A 195 15.01 10.05 -3.87
CA VAL A 195 15.09 10.36 -5.31
C VAL A 195 13.83 9.96 -6.04
N VAL A 196 13.51 10.68 -7.11
CA VAL A 196 12.51 10.29 -8.11
C VAL A 196 13.23 9.97 -9.42
N ILE A 197 13.12 8.72 -9.85
CA ILE A 197 13.59 8.22 -11.15
C ILE A 197 12.51 8.54 -12.20
N GLY A 198 12.93 9.03 -13.37
CA GLY A 198 12.06 9.38 -14.50
C GLY A 198 11.79 10.88 -14.65
N SER A 199 12.11 11.70 -13.64
CA SER A 199 11.91 13.16 -13.65
C SER A 199 13.18 13.97 -14.00
N GLY A 200 14.14 13.36 -14.69
CA GLY A 200 15.43 13.99 -15.01
C GLY A 200 15.39 14.97 -16.20
N GLU A 201 16.53 15.22 -16.84
CA GLU A 201 16.75 16.30 -17.81
C GLU A 201 15.79 16.30 -19.02
N GLY A 202 15.18 15.15 -19.33
CA GLY A 202 14.21 15.01 -20.41
C GLY A 202 12.85 15.67 -20.13
N GLY A 203 12.46 15.81 -18.86
CA GLY A 203 11.14 16.31 -18.46
C GLY A 203 9.98 15.45 -19.00
N GLY A 204 9.27 14.74 -18.12
CA GLY A 204 8.10 13.96 -18.52
C GLY A 204 8.03 12.60 -17.86
N LEU A 205 7.08 11.78 -18.31
CA LEU A 205 6.92 10.40 -17.88
C LEU A 205 7.79 9.48 -18.73
N LEU A 206 8.44 8.49 -18.13
CA LEU A 206 9.15 7.46 -18.89
C LEU A 206 8.20 6.73 -19.85
N SER A 207 8.64 6.49 -21.07
CA SER A 207 7.93 5.62 -22.02
C SER A 207 7.94 4.16 -21.54
N VAL A 208 7.15 3.31 -22.20
CA VAL A 208 7.15 1.86 -21.93
C VAL A 208 8.53 1.25 -22.17
N GLU A 209 9.20 1.65 -23.25
CA GLU A 209 10.53 1.20 -23.62
C GLU A 209 11.57 1.62 -22.57
N GLU A 210 11.59 2.91 -22.23
CA GLU A 210 12.52 3.47 -21.24
C GLU A 210 12.32 2.84 -19.86
N ALA A 211 11.07 2.74 -19.41
CA ALA A 211 10.75 2.09 -18.13
C ALA A 211 11.12 0.61 -18.15
N GLY A 212 10.97 -0.08 -19.29
CA GLY A 212 11.38 -1.47 -19.46
C GLY A 212 12.89 -1.67 -19.42
N GLU A 213 13.67 -0.80 -20.05
CA GLU A 213 15.13 -0.81 -20.00
C GLU A 213 15.65 -0.52 -18.59
N LEU A 214 15.12 0.51 -17.93
CA LEU A 214 15.41 0.81 -16.54
C LEU A 214 15.02 -0.34 -15.61
N ALA A 215 13.85 -0.95 -15.79
CA ALA A 215 13.44 -2.10 -14.99
C ALA A 215 14.42 -3.27 -15.11
N ARG A 216 14.92 -3.58 -16.31
CA ARG A 216 15.89 -4.67 -16.52
C ARG A 216 17.24 -4.37 -15.88
N SER A 217 17.72 -3.12 -16.00
CA SER A 217 19.01 -2.70 -15.43
C SER A 217 18.98 -2.57 -13.90
N LEU A 218 17.87 -2.12 -13.34
CA LEU A 218 17.71 -1.91 -11.90
C LEU A 218 17.34 -3.18 -11.13
N LYS A 219 16.70 -4.17 -11.77
CA LYS A 219 16.28 -5.43 -11.13
C LYS A 219 17.37 -6.16 -10.32
N PRO A 220 18.64 -6.26 -10.76
CA PRO A 220 19.70 -6.86 -9.95
C PRO A 220 20.26 -5.97 -8.85
N SER A 221 19.91 -4.67 -8.81
CA SER A 221 20.45 -3.72 -7.83
C SER A 221 19.88 -3.92 -6.43
N GLU A 222 20.66 -3.58 -5.40
CA GLU A 222 20.19 -3.58 -4.01
C GLU A 222 19.07 -2.56 -3.78
N ALA A 223 19.07 -1.45 -4.53
CA ALA A 223 18.02 -0.43 -4.49
C ALA A 223 16.63 -1.01 -4.80
N PHE A 224 16.55 -2.06 -5.61
CA PHE A 224 15.32 -2.76 -6.01
C PHE A 224 15.14 -4.13 -5.35
N ALA A 225 15.95 -4.42 -4.32
CA ALA A 225 15.73 -5.61 -3.49
C ALA A 225 14.39 -5.53 -2.76
N ALA A 226 13.85 -6.71 -2.42
CA ALA A 226 12.61 -6.82 -1.64
C ALA A 226 12.71 -5.98 -0.37
N THR A 227 11.66 -5.20 -0.08
CA THR A 227 11.55 -4.53 1.22
C THR A 227 11.68 -5.57 2.32
N ARG A 228 12.75 -5.44 3.12
CA ARG A 228 12.99 -6.32 4.25
C ARG A 228 11.83 -6.14 5.24
N PRO A 229 11.31 -7.22 5.85
CA PRO A 229 10.50 -7.08 7.05
C PRO A 229 11.29 -6.21 8.03
N LEU A 230 10.65 -5.19 8.60
CA LEU A 230 11.24 -4.46 9.70
C LEU A 230 11.52 -5.47 10.81
N VAL A 231 12.79 -5.86 10.98
CA VAL A 231 13.24 -6.35 12.28
C VAL A 231 13.01 -5.16 13.18
N ALA A 232 11.99 -5.24 14.04
CA ALA A 232 11.46 -4.14 14.83
C ALA A 232 12.56 -3.12 15.11
N ARG A 233 12.50 -1.94 14.43
CA ARG A 233 13.33 -0.80 14.82
C ARG A 233 12.99 -0.62 16.28
N SER A 234 13.92 -1.00 17.14
CA SER A 234 13.72 -0.92 18.57
C SER A 234 13.68 0.57 18.84
N GLU A 235 12.47 1.14 18.85
CA GLU A 235 12.29 2.44 19.45
C GLU A 235 12.86 2.29 20.86
N PRO A 236 13.85 3.12 21.26
CA PRO A 236 14.30 3.10 22.63
C PRO A 236 13.04 3.32 23.48
N PRO A 237 12.76 2.43 24.47
CA PRO A 237 11.54 2.52 25.23
C PRO A 237 11.43 3.92 25.79
N ALA A 238 10.31 4.59 25.48
CA ALA A 238 9.95 5.83 26.13
C ALA A 238 10.08 5.59 27.64
N GLY A 239 11.01 6.30 28.26
CA GLY A 239 11.42 6.08 29.63
C GLY A 239 10.26 6.29 30.60
N CYS A 240 9.53 5.22 30.88
CA CYS A 240 8.66 5.11 32.04
C CYS A 240 9.44 4.39 33.13
N GLY A 241 10.08 5.18 34.00
CA GLY A 241 10.65 4.69 35.24
C GLY A 241 9.54 4.12 36.13
N GLY A 242 9.48 2.80 36.21
CA GLY A 242 8.67 2.06 37.17
C GLY A 242 9.44 0.85 37.66
N GLN A 243 10.03 0.96 38.86
CA GLN A 243 10.59 -0.18 39.57
C GLN A 243 9.47 -1.17 39.92
N ALA A 244 9.60 -2.41 39.47
CA ALA A 244 8.95 -3.54 40.12
C ALA A 244 9.82 -4.80 39.97
N SER A 245 9.98 -5.44 41.12
CA SER A 245 10.77 -6.60 41.46
C SER A 245 10.32 -7.92 40.84
N GLY A 246 11.29 -8.75 40.46
CA GLY A 246 11.37 -10.18 40.80
C GLY A 246 10.30 -11.13 40.26
N GLY A 247 10.69 -11.94 39.27
CA GLY A 247 9.95 -13.14 38.87
C GLY A 247 10.68 -13.89 37.77
N ASP A 248 11.50 -14.88 38.15
CA ASP A 248 12.20 -15.82 37.26
C ASP A 248 11.20 -16.62 36.41
N GLY A 249 11.40 -16.60 35.09
CA GLY A 249 10.58 -17.33 34.12
C GLY A 249 11.29 -17.43 32.78
N VAL A 250 12.32 -18.27 32.70
CA VAL A 250 13.06 -18.57 31.47
C VAL A 250 12.20 -19.45 30.57
N VAL A 251 11.76 -18.93 29.42
CA VAL A 251 11.24 -19.75 28.31
C VAL A 251 12.24 -19.67 27.15
N ARG A 252 12.94 -20.77 26.90
CA ARG A 252 13.82 -20.97 25.74
C ARG A 252 13.00 -21.58 24.61
N ALA A 253 12.83 -20.88 23.49
CA ALA A 253 12.31 -21.47 22.26
C ALA A 253 13.46 -22.11 21.46
N VAL A 254 13.27 -23.38 21.10
CA VAL A 254 14.22 -24.19 20.32
C VAL A 254 13.85 -24.09 18.83
N LEU A 255 14.82 -23.73 18.00
CA LEU A 255 14.75 -23.70 16.55
C LEU A 255 14.93 -25.14 16.00
N ILE A 256 14.00 -25.67 15.21
CA ILE A 256 14.16 -26.95 14.50
C ILE A 256 14.19 -26.68 13.00
N LYS A 257 15.30 -27.06 12.34
CA LYS A 257 15.42 -27.16 10.88
C LYS A 257 14.73 -28.44 10.38
N PRO A 258 14.05 -28.42 9.21
CA PRO A 258 13.58 -29.66 8.60
C PRO A 258 14.68 -30.27 7.73
N GLY A 259 14.95 -31.56 7.94
CA GLY A 259 15.79 -32.39 7.08
C GLY A 259 16.57 -33.44 7.85
N ASP A 260 15.91 -34.56 8.20
CA ASP A 260 16.41 -35.94 8.03
C ASP A 260 15.57 -36.93 8.83
N GLY A 261 15.17 -38.02 8.17
CA GLY A 261 14.93 -39.32 8.81
C GLY A 261 13.51 -39.62 9.31
N ILE A 262 12.88 -40.58 8.65
CA ILE A 262 11.61 -41.22 9.03
C ILE A 262 11.76 -41.93 10.38
N ALA A 263 10.89 -41.60 11.34
CA ALA A 263 10.57 -42.46 12.47
C ALA A 263 9.05 -42.56 12.58
N THR A 264 8.53 -43.76 12.37
CA THR A 264 7.14 -44.13 12.62
C THR A 264 6.88 -44.05 14.12
N LEU A 265 5.91 -43.23 14.54
CA LEU A 265 5.42 -43.17 15.91
C LEU A 265 3.90 -43.26 15.89
N GLU A 266 3.41 -44.04 16.84
CA GLU A 266 2.06 -44.57 16.96
C GLU A 266 0.98 -43.48 17.05
N THR A 267 -0.17 -43.78 16.46
CA THR A 267 -1.39 -42.97 16.51
C THR A 267 -1.92 -42.87 17.93
N GLY A 268 -1.67 -41.74 18.58
CA GLY A 268 -2.48 -41.25 19.70
C GLY A 268 -3.47 -40.22 19.17
N ASP A 269 -4.77 -40.48 19.34
CA ASP A 269 -5.84 -39.52 19.10
C ASP A 269 -5.63 -38.27 19.97
N VAL A 270 -5.16 -37.20 19.34
CA VAL A 270 -5.25 -35.84 19.86
C VAL A 270 -5.70 -34.98 18.68
N ASP A 271 -6.97 -34.57 18.70
CA ASP A 271 -7.48 -33.52 17.83
C ASP A 271 -6.60 -32.26 18.00
N PRO A 272 -5.91 -31.77 16.95
CA PRO A 272 -5.22 -30.49 17.05
C PRO A 272 -6.25 -29.36 16.90
N PRO A 273 -6.51 -28.54 17.93
CA PRO A 273 -7.23 -27.30 17.70
C PRO A 273 -6.26 -26.35 16.99
N GLY A 274 -6.64 -25.82 15.83
CA GLY A 274 -6.03 -24.57 15.37
C GLY A 274 -5.54 -24.49 13.93
N LEU A 275 -5.72 -25.51 13.08
CA LEU A 275 -5.53 -25.34 11.64
C LEU A 275 -6.75 -24.64 10.99
N ASP A 276 -7.97 -24.99 11.41
CA ASP A 276 -9.18 -24.33 10.91
C ASP A 276 -9.34 -22.90 11.44
N ALA A 277 -8.88 -22.62 12.67
CA ALA A 277 -8.93 -21.26 13.24
C ALA A 277 -7.95 -20.29 12.54
N ALA A 278 -6.77 -20.77 12.12
CA ALA A 278 -5.82 -19.98 11.35
C ALA A 278 -6.26 -19.80 9.88
N ALA A 279 -7.02 -20.75 9.32
CA ALA A 279 -7.63 -20.64 8.01
C ALA A 279 -8.84 -19.69 8.01
N ASP A 280 -9.63 -19.65 9.09
CA ASP A 280 -10.74 -18.70 9.25
C ASP A 280 -10.26 -17.25 9.47
N ALA A 281 -9.13 -17.04 10.17
CA ALA A 281 -8.51 -15.73 10.34
C ALA A 281 -7.90 -15.13 9.05
N LEU A 282 -7.77 -15.95 7.99
CA LEU A 282 -7.34 -15.54 6.66
C LEU A 282 -8.51 -15.34 5.69
N ARG A 283 -9.75 -15.32 6.20
CA ARG A 283 -10.88 -14.97 5.34
C ARG A 283 -10.68 -13.54 4.82
N PRO A 284 -10.63 -13.35 3.50
CA PRO A 284 -10.67 -12.02 2.92
C PRO A 284 -11.92 -11.28 3.41
N ILE A 285 -11.80 -9.98 3.70
CA ILE A 285 -12.96 -9.13 3.98
C ILE A 285 -13.91 -9.27 2.79
N VAL A 286 -15.03 -9.97 2.98
CA VAL A 286 -16.11 -10.03 2.00
C VAL A 286 -16.80 -8.69 2.10
N ASP A 287 -16.61 -7.86 1.08
CA ASP A 287 -17.20 -6.52 1.04
C ASP A 287 -18.69 -6.62 0.71
N ARG A 288 -19.04 -7.51 -0.23
CA ARG A 288 -20.42 -7.77 -0.62
C ARG A 288 -20.61 -9.23 -1.02
N THR A 289 -21.79 -9.76 -0.69
CA THR A 289 -22.29 -11.01 -1.24
C THR A 289 -23.47 -10.69 -2.15
N LEU A 290 -23.41 -11.16 -3.40
CA LEU A 290 -24.43 -10.97 -4.42
C LEU A 290 -24.93 -12.33 -4.88
N ASP A 291 -26.19 -12.42 -5.26
CA ASP A 291 -26.73 -13.59 -5.95
C ASP A 291 -26.03 -13.77 -7.32
N TRP A 292 -25.77 -15.01 -7.74
CA TRP A 292 -25.11 -15.32 -9.02
C TRP A 292 -25.78 -14.66 -10.23
N THR A 293 -27.11 -14.45 -10.20
CA THR A 293 -27.83 -13.73 -11.26
C THR A 293 -27.38 -12.28 -11.44
N ARG A 294 -26.66 -11.71 -10.46
CA ARG A 294 -26.06 -10.36 -10.49
C ARG A 294 -24.57 -10.35 -10.83
N ALA A 295 -24.04 -11.43 -11.42
CA ALA A 295 -22.62 -11.52 -11.79
C ALA A 295 -22.14 -10.37 -12.70
N LEU A 296 -23.00 -9.85 -13.60
CA LEU A 296 -22.64 -8.74 -14.48
C LEU A 296 -22.50 -7.41 -13.71
N GLU A 297 -23.30 -7.22 -12.65
CA GLU A 297 -23.18 -6.07 -11.77
C GLU A 297 -21.89 -6.17 -10.95
N ALA A 298 -21.60 -7.33 -10.37
CA ALA A 298 -20.32 -7.60 -9.70
C ALA A 298 -19.13 -7.30 -10.61
N GLN A 299 -19.19 -7.72 -11.88
CA GLN A 299 -18.13 -7.44 -12.86
C GLN A 299 -18.01 -5.95 -13.16
N THR A 300 -19.11 -5.23 -13.23
CA THR A 300 -19.11 -3.77 -13.44
C THR A 300 -18.53 -3.04 -12.23
N GLU A 301 -18.87 -3.47 -11.01
CA GLU A 301 -18.31 -2.95 -9.76
C GLU A 301 -16.81 -3.25 -9.64
N LEU A 302 -16.39 -4.46 -10.03
CA LEU A 302 -14.99 -4.85 -10.15
C LEU A 302 -14.24 -3.95 -11.13
N GLY A 303 -14.80 -3.73 -12.33
CA GLY A 303 -14.19 -2.88 -13.35
C GLY A 303 -14.08 -1.40 -12.95
N ARG A 304 -14.99 -0.93 -12.10
CA ARG A 304 -14.97 0.44 -11.55
C ARG A 304 -14.13 0.57 -10.27
N ASN A 305 -13.62 -0.54 -9.73
CA ASN A 305 -13.01 -0.58 -8.39
C ASN A 305 -13.89 0.04 -7.30
N ALA A 306 -15.22 -0.07 -7.42
CA ALA A 306 -16.17 0.50 -6.47
C ALA A 306 -16.39 -0.39 -5.22
N HIS A 307 -15.40 -1.21 -4.87
CA HIS A 307 -15.47 -2.22 -3.81
C HIS A 307 -14.11 -2.30 -3.10
N VAL A 308 -14.11 -2.56 -1.80
CA VAL A 308 -12.93 -2.47 -0.90
C VAL A 308 -12.38 -3.86 -0.52
N GLY A 309 -13.14 -4.93 -0.80
CA GLY A 309 -12.81 -6.32 -0.43
C GLY A 309 -13.18 -7.35 -1.50
N LYS A 310 -13.58 -8.57 -1.12
CA LYS A 310 -14.08 -9.55 -2.10
C LYS A 310 -15.57 -9.36 -2.35
N ILE A 311 -15.96 -9.40 -3.62
CA ILE A 311 -17.36 -9.65 -3.99
C ILE A 311 -17.52 -11.18 -4.11
N VAL A 312 -18.40 -11.75 -3.30
CA VAL A 312 -18.76 -13.16 -3.34
C VAL A 312 -20.05 -13.30 -4.12
N LEU A 313 -20.09 -14.22 -5.09
CA LEU A 313 -21.31 -14.60 -5.78
C LEU A 313 -21.83 -15.91 -5.18
N GLU A 314 -23.02 -15.89 -4.61
CA GLU A 314 -23.70 -17.08 -4.10
C GLU A 314 -24.55 -17.72 -5.20
N VAL A 315 -24.32 -19.02 -5.44
CA VAL A 315 -25.14 -19.82 -6.33
C VAL A 315 -26.16 -20.56 -5.46
N GLY A 316 -27.43 -20.17 -5.55
CA GLY A 316 -28.55 -20.86 -4.90
C GLY A 316 -28.92 -22.18 -5.56
#